data_AF-A0A818ASX2-F1
#
_entry.id   AF-A0A818ASX2-F1
#
_cell.length_a   1.000
_cell.length_b   1.000
_cell.length_c   1.000
_cell.angle_alpha   90.00
_cell.angle_beta   90.00
_cell.angle_gamma   90.00
#
_symmetry.space_group_name_H-M   'P 1'
#
loop_
_entity.id
_entity.type
_entity.pdbx_description
1 polymer ?
#
loop_
_entity_poly.entity_id
_entity_poly.type
_entity_poly.pdbx_seq_one_letter_code
_entity_poly.pdbx_strand_id
1 'polypeptide(L)'
;MIAALVLVKTFPGNKTETHYKHDDGIIASIFVALLSFIFTCIINGLAGRVSNKLFKKSTAQISDENPSEFTPASPTFFIWGLVYTWQLVFLVYSIVNIWRKTDDAFLYIHPYTLHAAIFILFIVNMLLNSFSLILWDRFQFGLPASVIYVMLATIVGTCVLDHIFLWQQRWNFIQLNISGDIWAMRFVALNGHAAYSAWLLVAASLNLTIWLKRKLPMNFEGWAATFSLTLLSIGFLKILYFHLKWLILGLHG
;
A
#
# COMPACT_ATOMS: atom_id res chain seq x y z
N MET A 1 13.34 -11.84 6.33
CA MET A 1 13.07 -12.04 7.78
C MET A 1 14.22 -11.58 8.67
N ILE A 2 15.49 -11.77 8.28
CA ILE A 2 16.66 -11.38 9.08
C ILE A 2 16.94 -9.86 9.04
N ALA A 3 16.68 -9.17 7.93
CA ALA A 3 16.90 -7.72 7.83
C ALA A 3 15.92 -6.89 8.70
N ALA A 4 14.71 -7.40 8.93
CA ALA A 4 13.74 -6.74 9.82
C ALA A 4 14.13 -6.84 11.31
N LEU A 5 15.00 -7.79 11.67
CA LEU A 5 15.51 -7.98 13.03
C LEU A 5 16.69 -7.06 13.36
N VAL A 6 17.38 -6.49 12.36
CA VAL A 6 18.54 -5.62 12.60
C VAL A 6 18.11 -4.20 12.97
N LEU A 7 16.92 -3.75 12.55
CA LEU A 7 16.32 -2.47 12.97
C LEU A 7 15.72 -2.50 14.39
N VAL A 8 15.79 -3.64 15.10
CA VAL A 8 15.07 -3.89 16.38
C VAL A 8 15.89 -3.51 17.62
N LYS A 9 17.13 -3.04 17.49
CA LYS A 9 18.06 -2.95 18.63
C LYS A 9 18.16 -1.62 19.38
N THR A 10 17.23 -0.70 19.21
CA THR A 10 17.18 0.53 20.04
C THR A 10 15.77 0.80 20.54
N PHE A 11 15.37 0.05 21.58
CA PHE A 11 14.34 0.50 22.50
C PHE A 11 15.02 0.74 23.86
N PRO A 12 15.27 2.00 24.27
CA PRO A 12 15.62 2.25 25.65
C PRO A 12 14.35 2.03 26.47
N GLY A 13 14.32 0.90 27.19
CA GLY A 13 13.54 0.79 28.40
C GLY A 13 14.12 1.76 29.42
N ASN A 14 13.58 2.97 29.48
CA ASN A 14 13.65 3.82 30.65
C ASN A 14 12.46 4.79 30.60
N LYS A 15 11.61 4.71 31.63
CA LYS A 15 10.58 5.70 31.90
C LYS A 15 11.27 7.01 32.27
N THR A 16 11.59 7.82 31.26
CA THR A 16 12.08 9.19 31.45
C THR A 16 11.11 10.10 30.71
N GLU A 17 10.37 10.89 31.50
CA GLU A 17 9.55 12.05 31.14
C GLU A 17 9.67 12.49 29.67
N THR A 18 8.86 11.90 28.78
CA THR A 18 8.64 12.52 27.47
C THR A 18 7.61 13.60 27.64
N HIS A 19 8.04 14.78 28.10
CA HIS A 19 7.32 16.03 27.87
C HIS A 19 6.80 16.06 26.43
N TYR A 20 5.61 16.64 26.20
CA TYR A 20 4.97 16.88 24.90
C TYR A 20 5.92 17.50 23.85
N LYS A 21 6.86 16.73 23.34
CA LYS A 21 7.87 17.11 22.37
C LYS A 21 7.56 16.37 21.09
N HIS A 22 7.36 17.15 20.04
CA HIS A 22 7.14 16.61 18.73
C HIS A 22 8.43 15.99 18.15
N ASP A 23 8.29 14.85 17.49
CA ASP A 23 9.28 14.30 16.57
C ASP A 23 9.08 14.91 15.18
N ASP A 24 9.93 15.87 14.83
CA ASP A 24 9.89 16.59 13.56
C ASP A 24 10.11 15.66 12.36
N GLY A 25 10.88 14.58 12.52
CA GLY A 25 11.17 13.62 11.44
C GLY A 25 9.96 12.79 11.05
N ILE A 26 9.19 12.32 12.03
CA ILE A 26 7.94 11.59 11.77
C ILE A 26 6.90 12.53 11.17
N ILE A 27 6.75 13.74 11.72
CA ILE A 27 5.82 14.75 11.19
C ILE A 27 6.16 15.08 9.74
N ALA A 28 7.43 15.37 9.44
CA ALA A 28 7.88 15.63 8.08
C ALA A 28 7.56 14.45 7.15
N SER A 29 7.79 13.22 7.59
CA SER A 29 7.47 12.02 6.81
C SER A 29 5.98 11.89 6.49
N ILE A 30 5.09 12.21 7.45
CA ILE A 30 3.64 12.24 7.23
C ILE A 30 3.26 13.25 6.14
N PHE A 31 3.78 14.47 6.22
CA PHE A 31 3.47 15.51 5.23
C PHE A 31 4.05 15.21 3.86
N VAL A 32 5.28 14.68 3.78
CA VAL A 32 5.86 14.25 2.50
C VAL A 32 5.07 13.08 1.89
N ALA A 33 4.58 12.15 2.72
CA ALA A 33 3.68 11.08 2.28
C ALA A 33 2.36 11.64 1.71
N LEU A 34 1.77 12.64 2.37
CA LEU A 34 0.57 13.32 1.87
C LEU A 34 0.83 14.00 0.52
N LEU A 35 1.94 14.75 0.38
CA LEU A 35 2.28 15.41 -0.88
C LEU A 35 2.52 14.41 -2.01
N SER A 36 3.20 13.29 -1.73
CA SER A 36 3.45 12.22 -2.70
C SER A 36 2.15 11.54 -3.13
N PHE A 37 1.21 11.36 -2.20
CA PHE A 37 -0.12 10.83 -2.49
C PHE A 37 -0.95 11.78 -3.36
N ILE A 38 -0.98 13.08 -3.03
CA ILE A 38 -1.68 14.10 -3.82
C ILE A 38 -1.11 14.14 -5.24
N PHE A 39 0.22 14.16 -5.36
CA PHE A 39 0.90 14.09 -6.66
C PHE A 39 0.44 12.85 -7.45
N THR A 40 0.39 11.68 -6.80
CA THR A 40 -0.04 10.43 -7.45
C THR A 40 -1.50 10.47 -7.89
N CYS A 41 -2.39 11.07 -7.10
CA CYS A 41 -3.79 11.26 -7.48
C CYS A 41 -3.92 12.16 -8.71
N ILE A 42 -3.12 13.23 -8.81
CA ILE A 42 -3.08 14.10 -9.98
C ILE A 42 -2.61 13.32 -11.20
N ILE A 43 -1.51 12.57 -11.10
CA ILE A 43 -0.98 11.77 -12.22
C ILE A 43 -1.98 10.69 -12.65
N ASN A 44 -2.66 10.03 -11.72
CA ASN A 44 -3.74 9.07 -12.05
C ASN A 44 -4.92 9.74 -12.73
N GLY A 45 -5.37 10.89 -12.22
CA GLY A 45 -6.46 11.65 -12.82
C GLY A 45 -6.13 12.11 -14.25
N LEU A 46 -4.86 12.43 -14.51
CA LEU A 46 -4.37 12.72 -15.86
C LEU A 46 -4.31 11.45 -16.72
N ALA A 47 -3.78 10.34 -16.21
CA ALA A 47 -3.68 9.07 -16.93
C ALA A 47 -5.05 8.48 -17.32
N GLY A 48 -6.09 8.74 -16.53
CA GLY A 48 -7.46 8.32 -16.83
C GLY A 48 -8.15 9.12 -17.93
N ARG A 49 -7.63 10.29 -18.32
CA ARG A 49 -8.22 11.14 -19.36
C ARG A 49 -7.62 10.85 -20.72
N VAL A 50 -8.46 10.87 -21.75
CA VAL A 50 -8.03 10.68 -23.14
C VAL A 50 -7.17 11.86 -23.60
N SER A 51 -5.99 11.56 -24.15
CA SER A 51 -5.10 12.47 -24.88
C SER A 51 -4.88 13.83 -24.19
N ASN A 52 -3.91 13.88 -23.27
CA ASN A 52 -3.47 15.12 -22.65
C ASN A 52 -1.97 15.37 -22.94
N LYS A 53 -1.44 16.52 -22.49
CA LYS A 53 -0.03 16.88 -22.74
C LYS A 53 0.97 15.86 -22.18
N LEU A 54 0.58 15.10 -21.13
CA LEU A 54 1.44 14.13 -20.47
C LEU A 54 1.25 12.70 -21.01
N PHE A 55 0.00 12.27 -21.22
CA PHE A 55 -0.37 10.92 -21.67
C PHE A 55 -0.93 10.92 -23.09
N LYS A 56 -0.39 10.04 -23.96
CA LYS A 56 -0.85 9.89 -25.35
C LYS A 56 -2.19 9.16 -25.41
N LYS A 57 -2.37 8.16 -24.55
CA LYS A 57 -3.60 7.36 -24.43
C LYS A 57 -4.02 7.28 -22.97
N SER A 58 -5.32 7.14 -22.74
CA SER A 58 -5.81 6.87 -21.38
C SER A 58 -5.46 5.43 -20.96
N THR A 59 -5.40 5.19 -19.65
CA THR A 59 -5.19 3.83 -19.10
C THR A 59 -6.23 2.84 -19.62
N ALA A 60 -7.49 3.27 -19.72
CA ALA A 60 -8.58 2.47 -20.26
C ALA A 60 -8.35 2.11 -21.73
N GLN A 61 -8.00 3.09 -22.58
CA GLN A 61 -7.73 2.84 -24.01
C GLN A 61 -6.58 1.85 -24.23
N ILE A 62 -5.47 1.97 -23.47
CA ILE A 62 -4.34 1.03 -23.60
C ILE A 62 -4.79 -0.39 -23.22
N SER A 63 -5.66 -0.50 -22.20
CA SER A 63 -6.23 -1.76 -21.75
C SER A 63 -7.17 -2.36 -22.81
N ASP A 64 -8.06 -1.55 -23.39
CA ASP A 64 -9.03 -1.98 -24.41
C ASP A 64 -8.34 -2.39 -25.72
N GLU A 65 -7.20 -1.78 -26.05
CA GLU A 65 -6.36 -2.16 -27.20
C GLU A 65 -5.62 -3.50 -27.00
N ASN A 66 -5.52 -3.98 -25.76
CA ASN A 66 -4.77 -5.19 -25.41
C ASN A 66 -5.66 -6.16 -24.61
N PRO A 67 -6.70 -6.72 -25.23
CA PRO A 67 -7.61 -7.64 -24.56
C PRO A 67 -6.88 -8.92 -24.16
N SER A 68 -7.14 -9.35 -22.94
CA SER A 68 -6.75 -10.63 -22.37
C SER A 68 -7.95 -11.25 -21.66
N GLU A 69 -7.87 -12.55 -21.36
CA GLU A 69 -8.94 -13.29 -20.68
C GLU A 69 -9.34 -12.72 -19.31
N PHE A 70 -8.54 -11.80 -18.77
CA PHE A 70 -8.79 -11.16 -17.48
C PHE A 70 -8.51 -9.65 -17.49
N THR A 71 -8.46 -9.02 -18.68
CA THR A 71 -8.46 -7.56 -18.78
C THR A 71 -9.76 -7.05 -18.16
N PRO A 72 -9.72 -6.23 -17.09
CA PRO A 72 -10.93 -5.72 -16.48
C PRO A 72 -11.68 -4.84 -17.49
N ALA A 73 -13.01 -4.93 -17.49
CA ALA A 73 -13.82 -3.98 -18.25
C ALA A 73 -13.49 -2.55 -17.79
N SER A 74 -13.45 -1.59 -18.70
CA SER A 74 -13.01 -0.21 -18.42
C SER A 74 -13.66 0.44 -17.18
N PRO A 75 -14.95 0.19 -16.84
CA PRO A 75 -15.53 0.69 -15.59
C PRO A 75 -14.78 0.22 -14.34
N THR A 76 -14.25 -1.01 -14.33
CA THR A 76 -13.56 -1.65 -13.19
C THR A 76 -12.38 -0.85 -12.66
N PHE A 77 -11.81 0.06 -13.46
CA PHE A 77 -10.77 0.98 -13.01
C PHE A 77 -11.25 1.97 -11.93
N PHE A 78 -12.56 2.06 -11.63
CA PHE A 78 -13.08 2.82 -10.48
C PHE A 78 -12.50 2.33 -9.13
N ILE A 79 -12.02 1.07 -9.07
CA ILE A 79 -11.40 0.49 -7.87
C ILE A 79 -10.21 1.33 -7.39
N TRP A 80 -9.48 1.99 -8.29
CA TRP A 80 -8.43 2.94 -7.92
C TRP A 80 -8.94 4.06 -7.01
N GLY A 81 -10.13 4.60 -7.28
CA GLY A 81 -10.76 5.62 -6.45
C GLY A 81 -11.08 5.12 -5.05
N LEU A 82 -11.59 3.88 -4.93
CA LEU A 82 -11.85 3.26 -3.63
C LEU A 82 -10.55 3.05 -2.83
N VAL A 83 -9.52 2.50 -3.48
CA VAL A 83 -8.21 2.27 -2.87
C VAL A 83 -7.57 3.58 -2.41
N TYR A 84 -7.59 4.63 -3.24
CA TYR A 84 -7.04 5.93 -2.88
C TYR A 84 -7.84 6.64 -1.80
N THR A 85 -9.16 6.46 -1.77
CA THR A 85 -9.98 6.96 -0.65
C THR A 85 -9.50 6.33 0.66
N TRP A 86 -9.23 5.02 0.67
CA TRP A 86 -8.72 4.35 1.86
C TRP A 86 -7.32 4.83 2.26
N GLN A 87 -6.42 5.05 1.29
CA GLN A 87 -5.09 5.62 1.57
C GLN A 87 -5.19 7.04 2.15
N LEU A 88 -6.14 7.84 1.66
CA LEU A 88 -6.39 9.18 2.20
C LEU A 88 -6.89 9.10 3.65
N VAL A 89 -7.79 8.17 3.97
CA VAL A 89 -8.24 7.95 5.36
C VAL A 89 -7.05 7.60 6.26
N PHE A 90 -6.09 6.81 5.78
CA PHE A 90 -4.84 6.52 6.52
C PHE A 90 -3.98 7.76 6.76
N LEU A 91 -3.79 8.61 5.76
CA LEU A 91 -3.04 9.85 5.92
C LEU A 91 -3.75 10.83 6.86
N VAL A 92 -5.06 10.98 6.72
CA VAL A 92 -5.87 11.82 7.63
C VAL A 92 -5.80 11.31 9.05
N TYR A 93 -5.93 9.99 9.26
CA TYR A 93 -5.76 9.37 10.58
C TYR A 93 -4.36 9.68 11.15
N SER A 94 -3.31 9.53 10.34
CA SER A 94 -1.94 9.84 10.76
C SER A 94 -1.76 11.31 11.18
N ILE A 95 -2.35 12.23 10.41
CA ILE A 95 -2.33 13.67 10.66
C ILE A 95 -3.09 14.02 11.95
N VAL A 96 -4.31 13.50 12.13
CA VAL A 96 -5.11 13.73 13.35
C VAL A 96 -4.34 13.30 14.61
N ASN A 97 -3.60 12.18 14.55
CA ASN A 97 -2.82 11.68 15.67
C ASN A 97 -1.61 12.57 16.06
N ILE A 98 -1.22 13.56 15.24
CA ILE A 98 -0.20 14.57 15.60
C ILE A 98 -0.69 15.42 16.78
N TRP A 99 -1.98 15.71 16.86
CA TRP A 99 -2.56 16.57 17.90
C TRP A 99 -3.27 15.78 19.01
N ARG A 100 -3.51 14.48 18.84
CA ARG A 100 -4.07 13.63 19.90
C ARG A 100 -3.02 13.35 20.97
N LYS A 101 -3.43 13.48 22.22
CA LYS A 101 -2.58 13.34 23.41
C LYS A 101 -3.13 12.25 24.31
N THR A 102 -2.22 11.55 24.97
CA THR A 102 -2.48 10.76 26.18
C THR A 102 -1.86 11.48 27.38
N ASP A 103 -2.02 10.92 28.57
CA ASP A 103 -1.47 11.49 29.80
C ASP A 103 0.08 11.58 29.76
N ASP A 104 0.72 10.73 28.96
CA ASP A 104 2.18 10.61 28.90
C ASP A 104 2.83 11.24 27.65
N ALA A 105 2.12 11.34 26.50
CA ALA A 105 2.72 11.77 25.23
C ALA A 105 1.69 12.05 24.12
N PHE A 106 2.18 12.41 22.92
CA PHE A 106 1.34 12.43 21.70
C PHE A 106 1.12 11.02 21.15
N LEU A 107 -0.08 10.75 20.63
CA LEU A 107 -0.52 9.42 20.25
C LEU A 107 0.26 8.84 19.05
N TYR A 108 0.80 9.69 18.18
CA TYR A 108 1.68 9.25 17.08
C TYR A 108 3.08 8.80 17.54
N ILE A 109 3.51 9.20 18.74
CA ILE A 109 4.78 8.81 19.37
C ILE A 109 4.54 7.69 20.38
N HIS A 110 3.45 7.75 21.15
CA HIS A 110 3.12 6.75 22.15
C HIS A 110 1.61 6.49 22.16
N PRO A 111 1.16 5.30 21.74
CA PRO A 111 1.95 4.14 21.33
C PRO A 111 2.60 4.30 19.95
N TYR A 112 3.86 3.89 19.81
CA TYR A 112 4.70 4.12 18.62
C TYR A 112 4.30 3.25 17.42
N THR A 113 3.18 3.56 16.78
CA THR A 113 2.65 2.82 15.62
C THR A 113 2.88 3.53 14.29
N LEU A 114 3.05 4.86 14.29
CA LEU A 114 3.26 5.68 13.10
C LEU A 114 4.75 5.95 12.90
N HIS A 115 5.48 4.93 12.47
CA HIS A 115 6.94 5.01 12.28
C HIS A 115 7.31 5.63 10.92
N ALA A 116 8.36 6.45 10.88
CA ALA A 116 8.92 7.00 9.63
C ALA A 116 9.15 5.94 8.52
N ALA A 117 9.52 4.70 8.87
CA ALA A 117 9.73 3.63 7.90
C ALA A 117 8.46 3.26 7.10
N ILE A 118 7.28 3.33 7.73
CA ILE A 118 5.98 3.12 7.07
C ILE A 118 5.79 4.20 6.01
N PHE A 119 5.97 5.46 6.39
CA PHE A 119 5.79 6.60 5.49
C PHE A 119 6.81 6.60 4.35
N ILE A 120 8.06 6.22 4.60
CA ILE A 120 9.09 6.11 3.54
C ILE A 120 8.69 5.05 2.51
N LEU A 121 8.29 3.85 2.94
CA LEU A 121 7.83 2.81 2.00
C LEU A 121 6.58 3.26 1.24
N PHE A 122 5.65 3.94 1.91
CA PHE A 122 4.46 4.50 1.30
C PHE A 122 4.81 5.58 0.25
N ILE A 123 5.72 6.50 0.55
CA ILE A 123 6.21 7.53 -0.38
C ILE A 123 6.81 6.88 -1.62
N VAL A 124 7.71 5.92 -1.44
CA VAL A 124 8.32 5.17 -2.55
C VAL A 124 7.24 4.49 -3.38
N ASN A 125 6.24 3.87 -2.74
CA ASN A 125 5.12 3.27 -3.44
C ASN A 125 4.32 4.26 -4.29
N MET A 126 3.99 5.44 -3.75
CA MET A 126 3.26 6.50 -4.46
C MET A 126 4.03 7.01 -5.68
N LEU A 127 5.33 7.26 -5.53
CA LEU A 127 6.18 7.70 -6.64
C LEU A 127 6.32 6.62 -7.72
N LEU A 128 6.48 5.36 -7.33
CA LEU A 128 6.49 4.23 -8.26
C LEU A 128 5.14 4.07 -8.97
N ASN A 129 4.00 4.34 -8.30
CA ASN A 129 2.69 4.34 -8.93
C ASN A 129 2.62 5.36 -10.06
N SER A 130 2.98 6.62 -9.78
CA SER A 130 3.03 7.68 -10.78
C SER A 130 3.97 7.34 -11.95
N PHE A 131 5.14 6.78 -11.65
CA PHE A 131 6.11 6.35 -12.65
C PHE A 131 5.57 5.21 -13.53
N SER A 132 4.89 4.23 -12.92
CA SER A 132 4.33 3.07 -13.63
C SER A 132 3.32 3.50 -14.71
N LEU A 133 2.51 4.53 -14.45
CA LEU A 133 1.55 5.06 -15.42
C LEU A 133 2.25 5.67 -16.63
N ILE A 134 3.32 6.44 -16.41
CA ILE A 134 4.11 7.04 -17.49
C ILE A 134 4.73 5.93 -18.33
N LEU A 135 5.30 4.90 -17.70
CA LEU A 135 5.87 3.76 -18.41
C LEU A 135 4.81 2.97 -19.18
N TRP A 136 3.61 2.83 -18.62
CA TRP A 136 2.49 2.15 -19.27
C TRP A 136 2.11 2.81 -20.59
N ASP A 137 2.06 4.15 -20.63
CA ASP A 137 1.80 4.92 -21.84
C ASP A 137 2.97 4.86 -22.85
N ARG A 138 4.22 4.86 -22.39
CA ARG A 138 5.41 5.00 -23.27
C ARG A 138 6.00 3.68 -23.77
N PHE A 139 6.23 2.72 -22.88
CA PHE A 139 7.01 1.51 -23.17
C PHE A 139 6.15 0.25 -23.27
N GLN A 140 4.96 0.27 -22.65
CA GLN A 140 3.95 -0.78 -22.74
C GLN A 140 4.40 -2.18 -22.21
N PHE A 141 3.70 -2.66 -21.17
CA PHE A 141 3.65 -4.04 -20.64
C PHE A 141 4.87 -4.65 -19.95
N GLY A 142 6.10 -4.53 -20.47
CA GLY A 142 7.29 -5.19 -19.87
C GLY A 142 7.89 -4.50 -18.66
N LEU A 143 8.46 -3.30 -18.88
CA LEU A 143 8.98 -2.45 -17.80
C LEU A 143 7.88 -1.98 -16.81
N PRO A 144 6.65 -1.68 -17.24
CA PRO A 144 5.54 -1.42 -16.32
C PRO A 144 5.23 -2.59 -15.38
N ALA A 145 5.22 -3.84 -15.88
CA ALA A 145 5.00 -5.04 -15.04
C ALA A 145 6.00 -5.12 -13.88
N SER A 146 7.30 -4.96 -14.16
CA SER A 146 8.33 -5.06 -13.13
C SER A 146 8.18 -3.95 -12.08
N VAL A 147 7.86 -2.73 -12.49
CA VAL A 147 7.60 -1.62 -11.56
C VAL A 147 6.39 -1.90 -10.67
N ILE A 148 5.30 -2.47 -11.21
CA ILE A 148 4.12 -2.82 -10.41
C ILE A 148 4.45 -3.93 -9.38
N TYR A 149 5.34 -4.88 -9.68
CA TYR A 149 5.80 -5.84 -8.66
C TYR A 149 6.62 -5.18 -7.55
N VAL A 150 7.44 -4.18 -7.86
CA VAL A 150 8.15 -3.39 -6.83
C VAL A 150 7.17 -2.56 -6.00
N MET A 151 6.11 -2.01 -6.63
CA MET A 151 5.02 -1.37 -5.91
C MET A 151 4.33 -2.37 -4.97
N LEU A 152 4.02 -3.57 -5.45
CA LEU A 152 3.42 -4.63 -4.61
C LEU A 152 4.31 -4.93 -3.40
N ALA A 153 5.63 -5.08 -3.60
CA ALA A 153 6.56 -5.33 -2.51
C ALA A 153 6.61 -4.20 -1.48
N THR A 154 6.58 -2.94 -1.92
CA THR A 154 6.63 -1.78 -1.02
C THR A 154 5.33 -1.60 -0.22
N ILE A 155 4.16 -1.81 -0.82
CA ILE A 155 2.88 -1.71 -0.09
C ILE A 155 2.67 -2.90 0.87
N VAL A 156 3.08 -4.10 0.48
CA VAL A 156 3.08 -5.28 1.37
C VAL A 156 4.05 -5.05 2.52
N GLY A 157 5.23 -4.48 2.25
CA GLY A 157 6.19 -4.08 3.28
C GLY A 157 5.58 -3.08 4.27
N THR A 158 4.85 -2.08 3.78
CA THR A 158 4.13 -1.09 4.60
C THR A 158 3.11 -1.79 5.52
N CYS A 159 2.26 -2.66 4.96
CA CYS A 159 1.28 -3.44 5.70
C CYS A 159 1.91 -4.34 6.78
N VAL A 160 3.05 -4.97 6.47
CA VAL A 160 3.80 -5.80 7.43
C VAL A 160 4.37 -4.95 8.56
N LEU A 161 4.89 -3.75 8.28
CA LEU A 161 5.39 -2.85 9.31
C LEU A 161 4.27 -2.36 10.23
N ASP A 162 3.14 -1.91 9.68
CA ASP A 162 1.96 -1.52 10.47
C ASP A 162 1.56 -2.63 11.44
N HIS A 163 1.56 -3.86 10.96
CA HIS A 163 1.23 -5.03 11.75
C HIS A 163 2.23 -5.28 12.88
N ILE A 164 3.53 -5.24 12.57
CA ILE A 164 4.59 -5.46 13.56
C ILE A 164 4.48 -4.42 14.67
N PHE A 165 4.35 -3.14 14.32
CA PHE A 165 4.28 -2.07 15.32
C PHE A 165 2.97 -2.11 16.11
N LEU A 166 1.82 -2.34 15.47
CA LEU A 166 0.55 -2.49 16.17
C LEU A 166 0.58 -3.68 17.13
N TRP A 167 1.15 -4.81 16.71
CA TRP A 167 1.29 -5.99 17.57
C TRP A 167 2.16 -5.70 18.78
N GLN A 168 3.32 -5.07 18.59
CA GLN A 168 4.23 -4.73 19.69
C GLN A 168 3.59 -3.77 20.69
N GLN A 169 2.79 -2.81 20.21
CA GLN A 169 2.21 -1.75 21.02
C GLN A 169 0.82 -2.07 21.58
N ARG A 170 0.21 -3.21 21.22
CA ARG A 170 -1.18 -3.55 21.57
C ARG A 170 -1.52 -3.44 23.06
N TRP A 171 -0.60 -3.85 23.93
CA TRP A 171 -0.81 -3.80 25.39
C TRP A 171 -0.81 -2.37 25.91
N ASN A 172 -0.02 -1.47 25.30
CA ASN A 172 -0.01 -0.05 25.66
C ASN A 172 -1.35 0.60 25.31
N PHE A 173 -1.98 0.25 24.18
CA PHE A 173 -3.33 0.74 23.85
C PHE A 173 -4.38 0.30 24.88
N ILE A 174 -4.29 -0.93 25.38
CA ILE A 174 -5.21 -1.46 26.40
C ILE A 174 -4.99 -0.74 27.73
N GLN A 175 -3.74 -0.59 28.16
CA GLN A 175 -3.38 0.09 29.42
C GLN A 175 -3.78 1.57 29.41
N LEU A 176 -3.64 2.25 28.28
CA LEU A 176 -4.03 3.64 28.09
C LEU A 176 -5.54 3.84 27.83
N ASN A 177 -6.34 2.77 27.93
CA ASN A 177 -7.80 2.78 27.70
C ASN A 177 -8.22 3.36 26.33
N ILE A 178 -7.40 3.13 25.31
CA ILE A 178 -7.60 3.58 23.91
C ILE A 178 -7.63 2.40 22.94
N SER A 179 -8.17 1.26 23.38
CA SER A 179 -8.27 0.04 22.58
C SER A 179 -9.08 0.22 21.28
N GLY A 180 -9.94 1.24 21.20
CA GLY A 180 -10.61 1.65 19.97
C GLY A 180 -9.64 2.02 18.83
N ASP A 181 -8.47 2.58 19.15
CA ASP A 181 -7.46 2.93 18.13
C ASP A 181 -6.81 1.70 17.50
N ILE A 182 -6.81 0.55 18.20
CA ILE A 182 -6.41 -0.72 17.60
C ILE A 182 -7.35 -1.05 16.44
N TRP A 183 -8.66 -0.92 16.64
CA TRP A 183 -9.65 -1.14 15.59
C TRP A 183 -9.57 -0.11 14.48
N ALA A 184 -9.31 1.16 14.82
CA ALA A 184 -9.08 2.20 13.84
C ALA A 184 -7.87 1.86 12.95
N MET A 185 -6.72 1.49 13.51
CA MET A 185 -5.53 1.12 12.72
C MET A 185 -5.75 -0.13 11.86
N ARG A 186 -6.48 -1.12 12.37
CA ARG A 186 -6.86 -2.32 11.60
C ARG A 186 -7.67 -1.94 10.38
N PHE A 187 -8.73 -1.16 10.58
CA PHE A 187 -9.62 -0.77 9.50
C PHE A 187 -8.94 0.20 8.54
N VAL A 188 -8.20 1.17 9.04
CA VAL A 188 -7.65 2.27 8.25
C VAL A 188 -6.36 1.88 7.54
N ALA A 189 -5.35 1.40 8.28
CA ALA A 189 -4.03 1.10 7.73
C ALA A 189 -3.98 -0.31 7.16
N LEU A 190 -4.23 -1.34 7.98
CA LEU A 190 -4.04 -2.75 7.55
C LEU A 190 -4.96 -3.13 6.40
N ASN A 191 -6.28 -2.93 6.54
CA ASN A 191 -7.22 -3.26 5.47
C ASN A 191 -7.01 -2.37 4.24
N GLY A 192 -6.69 -1.08 4.43
CA GLY A 192 -6.40 -0.15 3.34
C GLY A 192 -5.19 -0.57 2.51
N HIS A 193 -4.06 -0.88 3.16
CA HIS A 193 -2.85 -1.36 2.49
C HIS A 193 -3.05 -2.76 1.89
N ALA A 194 -3.83 -3.63 2.52
CA ALA A 194 -4.16 -4.94 1.99
C ALA A 194 -5.03 -4.88 0.73
N ALA A 195 -6.07 -4.04 0.73
CA ALA A 195 -6.92 -3.81 -0.44
C ALA A 195 -6.09 -3.27 -1.61
N TYR A 196 -5.17 -2.34 -1.33
CA TYR A 196 -4.25 -1.83 -2.34
C TYR A 196 -3.31 -2.94 -2.86
N SER A 197 -2.75 -3.75 -1.97
CA SER A 197 -1.89 -4.89 -2.35
C SER A 197 -2.62 -5.88 -3.25
N ALA A 198 -3.88 -6.21 -2.92
CA ALA A 198 -4.71 -7.12 -3.73
C ALA A 198 -4.96 -6.54 -5.13
N TRP A 199 -5.25 -5.24 -5.23
CA TRP A 199 -5.43 -4.59 -6.51
C TRP A 199 -4.14 -4.52 -7.34
N LEU A 200 -2.99 -4.23 -6.72
CA LEU A 200 -1.70 -4.28 -7.41
C LEU A 200 -1.33 -5.67 -7.91
N LEU A 201 -1.73 -6.72 -7.18
CA LEU A 201 -1.53 -8.09 -7.65
C LEU A 201 -2.33 -8.38 -8.92
N VAL A 202 -3.59 -7.93 -9.00
CA VAL A 202 -4.39 -8.00 -10.23
C VAL A 202 -3.72 -7.22 -11.36
N ALA A 203 -3.30 -5.98 -11.11
CA ALA A 203 -2.63 -5.15 -12.11
C ALA A 203 -1.31 -5.77 -12.59
N ALA A 204 -0.51 -6.33 -11.69
CA ALA A 204 0.76 -6.99 -12.01
C ALA A 204 0.53 -8.21 -12.91
N SER A 205 -0.43 -9.07 -12.54
CA SER A 205 -0.83 -10.23 -13.34
C SER A 205 -1.30 -9.82 -14.74
N LEU A 206 -2.05 -8.72 -14.86
CA LEU A 206 -2.54 -8.22 -16.15
C LEU A 206 -1.40 -7.76 -17.04
N ASN A 207 -0.51 -6.94 -16.47
CA ASN A 207 0.66 -6.44 -17.18
C ASN A 207 1.54 -7.61 -17.64
N LEU A 208 1.73 -8.62 -16.78
CA LEU A 208 2.52 -9.79 -17.08
C LEU A 208 1.92 -10.63 -18.21
N THR A 209 0.61 -10.92 -18.19
CA THR A 209 0.02 -11.73 -19.27
C THR A 209 0.01 -10.99 -20.59
N ILE A 210 -0.29 -9.69 -20.62
CA ILE A 210 -0.20 -8.95 -21.88
C ILE A 210 1.23 -8.98 -22.42
N TRP A 211 2.24 -8.83 -21.56
CA TRP A 211 3.63 -8.93 -21.98
C TRP A 211 3.99 -10.33 -22.50
N LEU A 212 3.60 -11.39 -21.78
CA LEU A 212 3.84 -12.79 -22.18
C LEU A 212 3.15 -13.12 -23.50
N LYS A 213 1.88 -12.73 -23.68
CA LYS A 213 1.12 -12.93 -24.93
C LYS A 213 1.79 -12.26 -26.13
N ARG A 214 2.43 -11.10 -25.94
CA ARG A 214 3.15 -10.40 -27.02
C ARG A 214 4.52 -11.00 -27.32
N LYS A 215 5.13 -11.73 -26.39
CA LYS A 215 6.49 -12.28 -26.53
C LYS A 215 6.52 -13.76 -26.86
N LEU A 216 5.49 -14.51 -26.46
CA LEU A 216 5.39 -15.94 -26.69
C LEU A 216 4.50 -16.23 -27.91
N PRO A 217 4.73 -17.33 -28.63
CA PRO A 217 3.88 -17.73 -29.75
C PRO A 217 2.43 -18.02 -29.30
N MET A 218 1.46 -17.89 -30.21
CA MET A 218 0.00 -17.98 -29.93
C MET A 218 -0.44 -19.21 -29.11
N ASN A 219 0.31 -20.31 -29.16
CA ASN A 219 0.02 -21.53 -28.41
C ASN A 219 0.19 -21.38 -26.88
N PHE A 220 0.72 -20.24 -26.41
CA PHE A 220 1.05 -19.99 -25.00
C PHE A 220 0.08 -19.03 -24.27
N GLU A 221 -1.00 -18.58 -24.91
CA GLU A 221 -1.96 -17.65 -24.28
C GLU A 221 -2.58 -18.24 -23.00
N GLY A 222 -3.08 -19.47 -23.06
CA GLY A 222 -3.65 -20.15 -21.89
C GLY A 222 -2.62 -20.41 -20.77
N TRP A 223 -1.34 -20.61 -21.12
CA TRP A 223 -0.26 -20.77 -20.16
C TRP A 223 0.07 -19.47 -19.43
N ALA A 224 0.08 -18.34 -20.15
CA ALA A 224 0.29 -17.02 -19.57
C ALA A 224 -0.85 -16.63 -18.63
N ALA A 225 -2.10 -16.93 -18.98
CA ALA A 225 -3.25 -16.72 -18.10
C ALA A 225 -3.18 -17.62 -16.85
N THR A 226 -2.90 -18.91 -17.03
CA THR A 226 -2.77 -19.87 -15.92
C THR A 226 -1.65 -19.47 -14.95
N PHE A 227 -0.51 -19.02 -15.46
CA PHE A 227 0.60 -18.55 -14.63
C PHE A 227 0.22 -17.32 -13.80
N SER A 228 -0.39 -16.32 -14.45
CA SER A 228 -0.85 -15.10 -13.78
C SER A 228 -1.97 -15.35 -12.76
N LEU A 229 -2.89 -16.27 -13.04
CA LEU A 229 -3.95 -16.70 -12.10
C LEU A 229 -3.36 -17.48 -10.92
N THR A 230 -2.32 -18.26 -11.13
CA THR A 230 -1.63 -18.97 -10.06
C THR A 230 -0.94 -17.98 -9.12
N LEU A 231 -0.24 -16.98 -9.66
CA LEU A 231 0.37 -15.91 -8.86
C LEU A 231 -0.68 -15.09 -8.10
N LEU A 232 -1.79 -14.76 -8.76
CA LEU A 232 -2.91 -14.06 -8.15
C LEU A 232 -3.51 -14.87 -6.99
N SER A 233 -3.74 -16.16 -7.21
CA SER A 233 -4.31 -17.08 -6.21
C SER A 233 -3.38 -17.23 -5.00
N ILE A 234 -2.08 -17.43 -5.22
CA ILE A 234 -1.09 -17.52 -4.14
C ILE A 234 -1.04 -16.22 -3.33
N GLY A 235 -1.02 -15.07 -4.00
CA GLY A 235 -0.97 -13.78 -3.31
C GLY A 235 -2.24 -13.49 -2.54
N PHE A 236 -3.41 -13.79 -3.10
CA PHE A 236 -4.70 -13.66 -2.41
C PHE A 236 -4.78 -14.56 -1.18
N LEU A 237 -4.39 -15.84 -1.30
CA LEU A 237 -4.35 -16.77 -0.17
C LEU A 237 -3.41 -16.31 0.94
N LYS A 238 -2.26 -15.71 0.60
CA LYS A 238 -1.34 -15.14 1.61
C LYS A 238 -1.93 -13.94 2.33
N ILE A 239 -2.58 -13.03 1.58
CA ILE A 239 -3.26 -11.87 2.17
C ILE A 239 -4.40 -12.36 3.07
N LEU A 240 -5.22 -13.30 2.60
CA LEU A 240 -6.33 -13.87 3.35
C LEU A 240 -5.85 -14.61 4.61
N TYR A 241 -4.84 -15.48 4.50
CA TYR A 241 -4.24 -16.16 5.65
C TYR A 241 -3.74 -15.17 6.69
N PHE A 242 -3.08 -14.09 6.24
CA PHE A 242 -2.59 -13.04 7.13
C PHE A 242 -3.74 -12.35 7.88
N HIS A 243 -4.86 -12.04 7.20
CA HIS A 243 -6.03 -11.43 7.84
C HIS A 243 -6.77 -12.40 8.77
N LEU A 244 -6.99 -13.65 8.34
CA LEU A 244 -7.68 -14.68 9.12
C LEU A 244 -6.92 -15.04 10.39
N LYS A 245 -5.62 -15.32 10.27
CA LYS A 245 -4.76 -15.59 11.43
C LYS A 245 -4.88 -14.48 12.46
N TRP A 246 -5.06 -13.26 12.00
CA TRP A 246 -5.06 -12.09 12.86
C TRP A 246 -6.45 -11.73 13.41
N LEU A 247 -7.53 -12.05 12.69
CA LEU A 247 -8.89 -12.09 13.23
C LEU A 247 -8.98 -13.10 14.39
N ILE A 248 -8.43 -14.30 14.20
CA ILE A 248 -8.43 -15.37 15.21
C ILE A 248 -7.58 -14.96 16.43
N LEU A 249 -6.38 -14.42 16.22
CA LEU A 249 -5.51 -13.97 17.32
C LEU A 249 -6.03 -12.70 18.00
N GLY A 250 -6.81 -11.87 17.30
CA GLY A 250 -7.42 -10.65 17.83
C GLY A 250 -8.65 -10.89 18.70
N LEU A 251 -9.19 -12.11 18.76
CA LEU A 251 -10.28 -12.52 19.65
C LEU A 251 -9.79 -13.01 21.03
N HIS A 252 -8.48 -13.20 21.19
CA HIS A 252 -7.86 -13.72 22.42
C HIS A 252 -6.98 -12.69 23.15
N GLY A 253 -7.14 -11.40 22.82
CA GLY A 253 -6.48 -10.28 23.48
C GLY A 253 -7.49 -9.34 24.11
#